data_AF-A0A1H7JVD7-F1
#
_entry.id   AF-A0A1H7JVD7-F1
#
_cell.length_a   1.000
_cell.length_b   1.000
_cell.length_c   1.000
_cell.angle_alpha   90.00
_cell.angle_beta   90.00
_cell.angle_gamma   90.00
#
_symmetry.space_group_name_H-M   'P 1'
#
loop_
_entity.id
_entity.type
_entity.pdbx_description
1 polymer ?
#
loop_
_entity_poly.entity_id
_entity_poly.type
_entity_poly.pdbx_seq_one_letter_code
_entity_poly.pdbx_strand_id
1 'polypeptide(L)' 'MGQVTIYLDDETEKKMAANARVMNLSKSKWIANVIREKLVDDWPDTVRELPGSWEDFPSLEILRAGTGADTDREAL' A
#
# COMPACT_ATOMS: atom_id res chain seq x y z
N MET A 1 7.88 26.60 -10.23
CA MET A 1 7.41 25.62 -9.22
C MET A 1 6.14 26.18 -8.59
N GLY A 2 5.11 25.36 -8.44
CA GLY A 2 3.87 25.78 -7.76
C GLY A 2 4.06 25.82 -6.25
N GLN A 3 3.55 26.86 -5.59
CA GLN A 3 3.45 26.95 -4.14
C GLN A 3 2.00 26.70 -3.73
N VAL A 4 1.80 25.87 -2.70
CA VAL A 4 0.48 25.57 -2.14
C VAL A 4 0.50 25.91 -0.66
N THR A 5 -0.54 26.59 -0.19
CA THR A 5 -0.82 26.82 1.23
C THR A 5 -2.02 25.97 1.60
N ILE A 6 -1.88 25.11 2.62
CA ILE A 6 -2.94 24.24 3.11
C ILE A 6 -3.16 24.49 4.60
N TYR A 7 -4.41 24.37 5.04
CA TYR A 7 -4.74 24.32 6.47
C TYR A 7 -4.68 22.88 6.94
N LEU A 8 -4.04 22.66 8.08
CA LEU A 8 -4.01 21.37 8.77
C LEU A 8 -4.59 21.60 10.16
N ASP A 9 -5.38 20.65 10.65
CA ASP A 9 -5.76 20.63 12.05
C ASP A 9 -4.54 20.30 12.93
N ASP A 10 -4.63 20.65 14.22
CA ASP A 10 -3.54 20.50 15.17
C ASP A 10 -3.05 19.05 15.31
N GLU A 11 -3.95 18.07 15.16
CA GLU A 11 -3.59 16.65 15.27
C GLU A 11 -2.78 16.21 14.05
N THR A 12 -3.24 16.57 12.85
CA THR A 12 -2.55 16.29 11.59
C THR A 12 -1.18 16.97 11.54
N GLU A 13 -1.06 18.23 11.99
CA GLU A 13 0.24 18.91 12.02
C GLU A 13 1.23 18.22 12.96
N LYS A 14 0.77 17.80 14.15
CA LYS A 14 1.60 17.07 15.12
C LYS A 14 2.09 15.74 14.54
N LYS A 15 1.20 14.97 13.93
CA LYS A 15 1.56 13.69 13.27
C LYS A 15 2.55 13.91 12.13
N MET A 16 2.33 14.92 11.28
CA MET A 16 3.26 15.28 10.22
C MET A 16 4.65 15.61 10.79
N ALA A 17 4.72 16.49 11.79
CA ALA A 17 5.99 16.91 12.36
C ALA A 17 6.76 15.74 13.00
N ALA A 18 6.06 14.83 13.69
CA ALA A 18 6.66 13.63 14.26
C ALA A 18 7.23 12.70 13.18
N ASN A 19 6.45 12.39 12.14
CA ASN A 19 6.90 11.52 11.05
C ASN A 19 8.05 12.12 10.26
N ALA A 20 7.96 13.42 9.92
CA ALA A 20 9.03 14.12 9.23
C ALA A 20 10.36 14.06 10.01
N ARG A 21 10.30 14.21 11.34
CA ARG A 21 11.46 14.07 12.23
C ARG A 21 12.04 12.66 12.23
N VAL A 22 11.19 11.63 12.37
CA VAL A 22 11.62 10.22 12.36
C VAL A 22 12.31 9.86 11.03
N MET A 23 11.78 10.37 9.92
CA MET A 23 12.33 10.12 8.58
C MET A 23 13.50 11.05 8.21
N ASN A 24 13.88 11.98 9.10
CA ASN A 24 14.90 13.01 8.85
C ASN A 24 14.62 13.85 7.58
N LEU A 25 13.35 14.23 7.38
CA LEU A 25 12.86 15.03 6.26
C LEU A 25 12.31 16.38 6.75
N SER A 26 12.36 17.40 5.89
CA SER A 26 11.61 18.63 6.14
C SER A 26 10.10 18.40 5.99
N LYS A 27 9.27 19.21 6.67
CA LYS A 27 7.80 19.17 6.54
C LYS A 27 7.35 19.23 5.07
N SER A 28 7.93 20.15 4.29
CA SER A 28 7.63 20.32 2.86
C SER A 28 8.02 19.11 2.01
N LYS A 29 9.18 18.50 2.27
CA LYS A 29 9.62 17.29 1.55
C LYS A 29 8.75 16.08 1.92
N TRP A 30 8.38 15.96 3.19
CA TRP A 30 7.47 14.91 3.66
C TRP A 30 6.09 15.01 2.99
N ILE A 31 5.47 16.20 2.97
CA ILE A 31 4.18 16.43 2.29
C ILE A 31 4.28 16.11 0.79
N ALA A 32 5.34 16.57 0.13
CA ALA A 32 5.54 16.28 -1.29
C ALA A 32 5.65 14.78 -1.56
N ASN A 33 6.29 14.01 -0.67
CA ASN A 33 6.36 12.56 -0.78
C ASN A 33 4.99 11.91 -0.60
N VAL A 34 4.22 12.30 0.41
CA VAL A 34 2.85 11.79 0.62
C VAL A 34 1.97 12.06 -0.59
N ILE A 35 2.05 13.26 -1.19
CA ILE A 35 1.32 13.55 -2.43
C ILE A 35 1.74 12.60 -3.54
N ARG A 36 3.06 12.38 -3.75
CA ARG A 36 3.53 11.44 -4.78
C ARG A 36 3.07 10.02 -4.53
N GLU A 37 3.10 9.54 -3.29
CA GLU A 37 2.61 8.22 -2.91
C GLU A 37 1.12 8.04 -3.20
N LYS A 38 0.32 9.11 -3.04
CA LYS A 38 -1.12 9.09 -3.35
C LYS A 38 -1.45 9.27 -4.83
N LEU A 39 -0.48 9.68 -5.64
CA LEU A 39 -0.62 9.76 -7.10
C LEU A 39 -0.26 8.44 -7.81
N VAL A 40 0.22 7.44 -7.07
CA VAL A 40 0.46 6.11 -7.65
C VAL A 40 -0.89 5.41 -7.73
N ASP A 41 -1.44 5.34 -8.94
CA ASP A 41 -2.72 4.65 -9.23
C ASP A 41 -2.57 3.11 -9.22
N ASP A 42 -1.34 2.63 -9.39
CA ASP A 42 -1.00 1.22 -9.48
C ASP A 42 -0.27 0.68 -8.25
N TRP A 43 -0.34 -0.63 -8.05
CA TRP A 43 0.54 -1.29 -7.08
C TRP A 43 2.01 -1.10 -7.49
N PRO A 44 2.92 -0.83 -6.54
CA PRO A 44 4.35 -0.79 -6.81
C PRO A 44 4.81 -2.08 -7.50
N ASP A 45 5.80 -1.99 -8.39
CA ASP A 45 6.29 -3.15 -9.13
C ASP A 45 6.78 -4.26 -8.19
N THR A 46 7.38 -3.88 -7.06
CA THR A 46 7.76 -4.81 -5.99
C THR A 46 6.58 -5.64 -5.46
N VAL A 47 5.36 -5.09 -5.48
CA VAL A 47 4.15 -5.81 -5.08
C VAL A 47 3.56 -6.60 -6.24
N ARG A 48 3.62 -6.07 -7.46
CA ARG A 48 3.15 -6.77 -8.67
C ARG A 48 4.00 -8.00 -9.02
N GLU A 49 5.28 -7.99 -8.68
CA GLU A 49 6.23 -9.08 -8.95
C GLU A 49 6.29 -10.14 -7.84
N LEU A 50 5.69 -9.87 -6.68
CA LEU A 50 5.65 -10.81 -5.55
C LEU A 50 4.91 -12.13 -5.87
N PRO A 51 3.76 -12.16 -6.57
CA PRO A 51 3.08 -13.40 -6.94
C PRO A 51 3.97 -14.29 -7.81
N GLY A 52 4.33 -15.47 -7.31
CA GLY A 52 5.20 -16.42 -8.00
C GLY A 52 6.70 -16.25 -7.72
N SER A 53 7.10 -15.30 -6.87
CA SER A 53 8.49 -15.11 -6.44
C SER A 53 8.95 -16.10 -5.36
N TRP A 54 8.01 -16.78 -4.70
CA TRP A 54 8.31 -17.80 -3.70
C TRP A 54 8.67 -19.13 -4.37
N GLU A 55 9.93 -19.55 -4.22
CA GLU A 55 10.43 -20.82 -4.76
C GLU A 55 9.73 -22.06 -4.16
N ASP A 56 9.22 -21.94 -2.93
CA ASP A 56 8.61 -23.01 -2.14
C ASP A 56 7.07 -22.91 -2.07
N PHE A 57 6.45 -22.14 -2.96
CA PHE A 57 4.99 -22.01 -2.95
C PHE A 57 4.31 -23.35 -3.27
N PRO A 58 3.39 -23.85 -2.42
CA PRO A 58 2.73 -25.14 -2.64
C PRO A 58 1.91 -25.13 -3.93
N SER A 59 1.85 -26.28 -4.60
CA SER A 59 1.03 -26.43 -5.81
C SER A 59 -0.46 -26.26 -5.50
N LEU A 60 -1.25 -25.92 -6.52
CA LEU A 60 -2.70 -25.83 -6.39
C LEU A 60 -3.33 -27.14 -5.87
N GLU A 61 -2.75 -28.29 -6.23
CA GLU A 61 -3.21 -29.60 -5.75
C GLU A 61 -2.97 -29.77 -4.25
N ILE A 62 -1.81 -29.33 -3.74
CA ILE A 62 -1.49 -29.36 -2.30
C ILE A 62 -2.40 -28.39 -1.54
N LEU A 63 -2.61 -27.19 -2.07
CA LEU A 63 -3.48 -26.19 -1.45
C LEU A 63 -4.94 -26.64 -1.40
N ARG A 64 -5.38 -27.39 -2.42
CA ARG A 64 -6.74 -27.94 -2.49
C ARG A 64 -6.88 -29.28 -1.76
N ALA A 65 -5.78 -29.89 -1.33
CA ALA A 65 -5.82 -31.13 -0.57
C ALA A 65 -6.47 -30.86 0.81
N GLY A 66 -7.73 -31.25 0.96
CA GLY A 66 -8.50 -31.09 2.20
C GLY A 66 -9.53 -29.96 2.20
N THR A 67 -9.59 -29.15 1.13
CA THR A 67 -10.76 -28.31 0.88
C THR A 67 -11.83 -29.15 0.19
N GLY A 68 -13.08 -29.03 0.65
CA GLY A 68 -14.22 -29.73 0.05
C GLY A 68 -14.40 -29.36 -1.42
N ALA A 69 -15.12 -30.18 -2.18
CA ALA A 69 -15.46 -29.85 -3.56
C ALA A 69 -16.19 -28.51 -3.63
N ASP A 70 -15.86 -27.70 -4.63
CA ASP A 70 -16.59 -26.46 -4.92
C ASP A 70 -18.08 -26.78 -5.03
N THR A 71 -18.91 -26.05 -4.29
CA THR A 71 -20.36 -26.16 -4.40
C THR A 71 -20.82 -25.43 -5.65
N ASP A 72 -21.82 -25.97 -6.33
CA ASP A 72 -22.45 -25.30 -7.47
C ASP A 72 -22.93 -23.90 -7.07
N ARG A 73 -22.77 -22.96 -8.00
CA ARG A 73 -23.31 -21.61 -7.84
C ARG A 73 -24.83 -21.69 -7.72
N GLU A 74 -25.41 -20.94 -6.77
CA GLU A 74 -26.87 -20.84 -6.62
C GLU A 74 -27.55 -20.43 -7.94
N ALA A 75 -28.72 -21.02 -8.19
CA ALA A 75 -29.55 -20.65 -9.34
C ALA A 75 -30.12 -19.23 -9.15
N LEU A 76 -30.14 -18.45 -10.24
CA LEU A 76 -30.71 -17.09 -10.29
C LEU A 76 -32.23 -17.08 -10.08
#